data_AF-A0A820IMP7-F1
#
_entry.id   AF-A0A820IMP7-F1
#
_cell.length_a   1.000
_cell.length_b   1.000
_cell.length_c   1.000
_cell.angle_alpha   90.00
_cell.angle_beta   90.00
_cell.angle_gamma   90.00
#
_symmetry.space_group_name_H-M   'P 1'
#
loop_
_entity.id
_entity.type
_entity.pdbx_description
1 polymer ?
#
loop_
_entity_poly.entity_id
_entity_poly.type
_entity_poly.pdbx_seq_one_letter_code
_entity_poly.pdbx_strand_id
1 'polypeptide(L)'
;ATTSLTSVGFGNVAANTNGEKLFSILSMLAGSFLSASILGSVTTIIIKLYQGAEELKEMKQSIDDFIKHHRINKLLAKRMEDSFEHEWKNTKGIDMNSILKTFPECIQADICLHLNRELLNNCPVFEDADEICLRALALLFKSTHIPPGDTLIHQ
;
A
#
# COMPACT_ATOMS: atom_id res chain seq x y z
N ALA A 1 33.18 -27.61 0.40
CA ALA A 1 31.84 -27.24 -0.11
C ALA A 1 31.44 -25.83 0.33
N THR A 2 31.53 -25.51 1.63
CA THR A 2 31.21 -24.17 2.18
C THR A 2 32.13 -23.04 1.71
N THR A 3 33.39 -23.32 1.36
CA THR A 3 34.38 -22.32 0.87
C THR A 3 34.21 -21.91 -0.59
N SER A 4 33.58 -22.74 -1.43
CA SER A 4 33.22 -22.36 -2.81
C SER A 4 31.95 -21.52 -2.85
N LEU A 5 31.04 -21.71 -1.89
CA LEU A 5 29.76 -21.02 -1.84
C LEU A 5 29.87 -19.54 -1.42
N THR A 6 30.95 -19.17 -0.72
CA THR A 6 31.20 -17.80 -0.22
C THR A 6 32.20 -17.00 -1.05
N SER A 7 32.62 -17.48 -2.23
CA SER A 7 33.59 -16.77 -3.08
C SER A 7 34.95 -16.49 -2.41
N VAL A 8 35.36 -17.29 -1.41
CA VAL A 8 36.66 -17.12 -0.75
C VAL A 8 37.77 -17.92 -1.43
N GLY A 9 37.43 -18.99 -2.17
CA GLY A 9 38.30 -19.59 -3.17
C GLY A 9 39.76 -19.81 -2.74
N PHE A 10 40.00 -20.44 -1.59
CA PHE A 10 41.36 -20.60 -1.02
C PHE A 10 42.36 -21.41 -1.88
N GLY A 11 41.99 -21.90 -3.07
CA GLY A 11 42.93 -22.50 -4.03
C GLY A 11 43.63 -23.79 -3.60
N ASN A 12 43.42 -24.29 -2.38
CA ASN A 12 44.22 -25.39 -1.80
C ASN A 12 43.79 -26.81 -2.23
N VAL A 13 42.77 -26.95 -3.09
CA VAL A 13 42.40 -28.22 -3.72
C VAL A 13 42.38 -27.98 -5.23
N ALA A 14 43.57 -28.04 -5.83
CA ALA A 14 43.71 -27.98 -7.28
C ALA A 14 43.31 -29.33 -7.87
N ALA A 15 42.20 -29.35 -8.62
CA ALA A 15 41.79 -30.50 -9.41
C ALA A 15 42.91 -30.87 -10.39
N ASN A 16 43.57 -32.01 -10.16
CA ASN A 16 44.71 -32.45 -10.96
C ASN A 16 44.26 -33.23 -12.21
N THR A 17 43.07 -33.82 -12.17
CA THR A 17 42.53 -34.65 -13.27
C THR A 17 41.47 -33.88 -14.09
N ASN A 18 41.40 -34.13 -15.41
CA ASN A 18 40.46 -33.43 -16.30
C ASN A 18 38.98 -33.56 -15.87
N GLY A 19 38.59 -34.72 -15.31
CA GLY A 19 37.24 -34.93 -14.76
C GLY A 19 36.97 -34.12 -13.49
N GLU A 20 37.96 -33.97 -12.61
CA GLU A 20 37.85 -33.15 -11.40
C GLU A 20 37.72 -31.67 -11.74
N LYS A 21 38.42 -31.21 -12.79
CA LYS A 21 38.32 -29.81 -13.26
C LYS A 21 36.91 -29.49 -13.77
N LEU A 22 36.29 -30.39 -14.54
CA LEU A 22 34.94 -30.21 -15.05
C LEU A 22 33.91 -30.17 -13.90
N PHE A 23 34.03 -31.07 -12.93
CA PHE A 23 33.16 -31.08 -11.74
C PHE A 23 33.30 -29.80 -10.90
N SER A 24 34.52 -29.29 -10.73
CA SER A 24 34.76 -28.02 -10.04
C SER A 24 34.11 -26.83 -10.75
N ILE A 25 34.17 -26.77 -12.08
CA ILE A 25 33.52 -25.70 -12.85
C ILE A 25 31.99 -25.77 -12.68
N LEU A 26 31.40 -26.96 -12.81
CA LEU A 26 29.95 -27.14 -12.66
C LEU A 26 29.47 -26.80 -11.25
N SER A 27 30.21 -27.21 -10.22
CA SER A 27 29.86 -26.91 -8.83
C SER A 27 30.02 -25.41 -8.48
N MET A 28 30.99 -24.70 -9.07
CA MET A 28 31.11 -23.25 -8.94
C MET A 28 29.94 -22.51 -9.60
N LEU A 29 29.53 -22.93 -10.80
CA LEU A 29 28.38 -22.34 -11.50
C LEU A 29 27.06 -22.61 -10.77
N ALA A 30 26.86 -23.83 -10.25
CA ALA A 30 25.70 -24.16 -9.44
C ALA A 30 25.66 -23.33 -8.15
N GLY A 31 26.81 -23.17 -7.49
CA GLY A 31 26.93 -22.35 -6.28
C GLY A 31 26.62 -20.88 -6.53
N SER A 32 27.15 -20.29 -7.61
CA SER A 32 26.87 -18.89 -7.96
C SER A 32 25.41 -18.65 -8.32
N PHE A 33 24.78 -19.57 -9.06
CA PHE A 33 23.37 -19.49 -9.42
C PHE A 33 22.44 -19.56 -8.19
N LEU A 34 22.74 -20.47 -7.26
CA LEU A 34 21.99 -20.59 -6.00
C LEU A 34 22.12 -19.31 -5.15
N SER A 35 23.35 -18.80 -4.97
CA SER A 35 23.59 -17.56 -4.23
C SER A 35 22.88 -16.37 -4.87
N ALA A 36 22.91 -16.24 -6.20
CA ALA A 36 22.20 -15.19 -6.92
C ALA A 36 20.68 -15.28 -6.74
N SER A 37 20.11 -16.48 -6.81
CA SER A 37 18.67 -16.71 -6.64
C SER A 37 18.18 -16.37 -5.23
N ILE A 38 18.96 -16.74 -4.21
CA ILE A 38 18.66 -16.41 -2.81
C ILE A 38 18.72 -14.90 -2.60
N LEU A 39 19.77 -14.24 -3.06
CA LEU A 39 19.91 -12.78 -2.96
C LEU A 39 18.77 -12.06 -3.66
N GLY A 40 18.42 -12.46 -4.89
CA GLY A 40 17.30 -11.86 -5.63
C GLY A 40 15.96 -12.00 -4.90
N SER A 41 15.72 -13.16 -4.28
CA SER A 41 14.52 -13.40 -3.47
C SER A 41 14.47 -12.51 -2.23
N VAL A 42 15.60 -12.37 -1.51
CA VAL A 42 15.71 -11.49 -0.34
C VAL A 42 15.51 -10.03 -0.73
N THR A 43 16.14 -9.57 -1.81
CA THR A 43 15.96 -8.21 -2.32
C THR A 43 14.50 -7.93 -2.67
N THR A 44 13.81 -8.90 -3.28
CA THR A 44 12.37 -8.76 -3.60
C THR A 44 11.52 -8.64 -2.34
N ILE A 45 11.81 -9.43 -1.29
CA ILE A 45 11.12 -9.33 -0.01
C ILE A 45 11.35 -7.96 0.62
N ILE A 46 12.59 -7.48 0.63
CA ILE A 46 12.95 -6.15 1.15
C ILE A 46 12.17 -5.07 0.41
N ILE A 47 12.21 -5.06 -0.92
CA ILE A 47 11.47 -4.08 -1.73
C ILE A 47 9.98 -4.10 -1.36
N LYS A 48 9.34 -5.28 -1.30
CA LYS A 48 7.93 -5.40 -0.93
C LYS A 48 7.61 -4.93 0.50
N LEU A 49 8.53 -5.13 1.45
CA LEU A 49 8.37 -4.64 2.82
C LEU A 49 8.44 -3.11 2.90
N TYR A 50 9.30 -2.48 2.09
CA TYR A 50 9.47 -1.03 2.09
C TYR A 50 8.47 -0.30 1.18
N GLN A 51 7.92 -0.94 0.15
CA GLN A 51 6.92 -0.34 -0.76
C GLN A 51 5.77 0.35 -0.01
N GLY A 52 5.17 -0.29 0.99
CA GLY A 52 4.07 0.32 1.76
C GLY A 52 4.48 1.47 2.68
N ALA A 53 5.76 1.54 3.08
CA ALA A 53 6.27 2.62 3.94
C ALA A 53 6.81 3.80 3.13
N GLU A 54 7.29 3.54 1.92
CA GLU A 54 7.80 4.55 0.98
C GLU A 54 6.67 5.45 0.48
N GLU A 55 5.53 4.87 0.10
CA GLU A 55 4.34 5.64 -0.31
C GLU A 55 3.84 6.59 0.80
N LEU A 56 3.76 6.12 2.05
CA LEU A 56 3.40 6.97 3.19
C LEU A 56 4.42 8.10 3.38
N LYS A 57 5.72 7.78 3.27
CA LYS A 57 6.79 8.76 3.45
C LYS A 57 6.77 9.82 2.36
N GLU A 58 6.57 9.43 1.10
CA GLU A 58 6.47 10.34 -0.05
C GLU A 58 5.26 11.27 0.07
N MET A 59 4.09 10.74 0.45
CA MET A 59 2.91 11.57 0.69
C MET A 59 3.11 12.53 1.85
N LYS A 60 3.67 12.08 2.97
CA LYS A 60 3.98 12.95 4.11
C LYS A 60 4.96 14.06 3.72
N GLN A 61 5.99 13.73 2.94
CA GLN A 61 6.94 14.70 2.44
C GLN A 61 6.30 15.73 1.50
N SER A 62 5.37 15.30 0.64
CA SER A 62 4.59 16.20 -0.22
C SER A 62 3.73 17.18 0.58
N ILE A 63 3.13 16.73 1.70
CA ILE A 63 2.37 17.60 2.62
C ILE A 63 3.30 18.61 3.30
N ASP A 64 4.44 18.16 3.81
CA ASP A 64 5.44 19.04 4.43
C ASP A 64 5.93 20.13 3.45
N ASP A 65 6.18 19.75 2.20
CA ASP A 65 6.64 20.67 1.17
C ASP A 65 5.53 21.67 0.80
N PHE A 66 4.27 21.24 0.74
CA PHE A 66 3.11 22.11 0.55
C PHE A 66 2.96 23.14 1.69
N ILE A 67 3.09 22.69 2.95
CA ILE A 67 3.04 23.55 4.14
C ILE A 67 4.13 24.61 4.09
N LYS A 68 5.37 24.21 3.75
CA LYS A 68 6.52 25.12 3.64
C LYS A 68 6.36 26.11 2.49
N HIS A 69 5.91 25.63 1.33
CA HIS A 69 5.75 26.45 0.12
C HIS A 69 4.70 27.55 0.34
N HIS A 70 3.54 27.19 0.89
CA HIS A 70 2.44 28.12 1.14
C HIS A 70 2.54 28.88 2.47
N ARG A 71 3.61 28.65 3.26
CA ARG A 71 3.82 29.25 4.60
C ARG A 71 2.58 29.11 5.50
N ILE A 72 2.03 27.90 5.52
CA ILE A 72 0.85 27.58 6.34
C ILE A 72 1.21 27.75 7.83
N ASN A 73 0.29 28.32 8.62
CA ASN A 73 0.52 28.50 10.05
C ASN A 73 0.68 27.13 10.75
N LYS A 74 1.44 27.09 11.85
CA LYS A 74 1.75 25.82 12.54
C LYS A 74 0.50 25.08 13.07
N LEU A 75 -0.58 25.83 13.34
CA LEU A 75 -1.83 25.25 13.82
C LEU A 75 -2.57 24.47 12.72
N LEU A 76 -2.67 25.05 11.52
CA LEU A 76 -3.32 24.44 10.36
C LEU A 76 -2.45 23.33 9.77
N ALA A 77 -1.12 23.51 9.76
CA ALA A 77 -0.16 22.47 9.38
C ALA A 77 -0.36 21.20 10.24
N LYS A 78 -0.43 21.36 11.57
CA LYS A 78 -0.67 20.24 12.49
C LYS A 78 -2.01 19.55 12.25
N ARG A 79 -3.08 20.32 12.01
CA ARG A 79 -4.40 19.75 11.67
C ARG A 79 -4.36 18.96 10.36
N MET A 80 -3.63 19.46 9.37
CA MET A 80 -3.48 18.79 8.07
C MET A 80 -2.72 17.47 8.21
N GLU A 81 -1.64 17.45 8.99
CA GLU A 81 -0.89 16.23 9.32
C GLU A 81 -1.74 15.22 10.11
N ASP A 82 -2.43 15.66 11.16
CA ASP A 82 -3.28 14.80 12.00
C ASP A 82 -4.44 14.20 11.19
N SER A 83 -5.03 14.97 10.27
CA SER A 83 -6.10 14.48 9.38
C SER A 83 -5.58 13.44 8.40
N PHE A 84 -4.42 13.70 7.79
CA PHE A 84 -3.79 12.76 6.86
C PHE A 84 -3.41 11.45 7.56
N GLU A 85 -2.83 11.51 8.77
CA GLU A 85 -2.47 10.30 9.52
C GLU A 85 -3.72 9.47 9.88
N HIS A 86 -4.83 10.15 10.22
CA HIS A 86 -6.09 9.49 10.52
C HIS A 86 -6.72 8.83 9.27
N GLU A 87 -6.79 9.55 8.15
CA GLU A 87 -7.26 8.99 6.88
C GLU A 87 -6.38 7.84 6.39
N TRP A 88 -5.06 7.95 6.54
CA TRP A 88 -4.14 6.87 6.17
C TRP A 88 -4.33 5.61 7.02
N LYS A 89 -4.54 5.75 8.34
CA LYS A 89 -4.82 4.60 9.22
C LYS A 89 -6.12 3.89 8.86
N ASN A 90 -7.15 4.64 8.47
CA ASN A 90 -8.47 4.09 8.18
C ASN A 90 -8.57 3.51 6.76
N THR A 91 -8.03 4.23 5.77
CA THR A 91 -8.24 3.93 4.36
C THR A 91 -6.98 3.41 3.66
N LYS A 92 -5.80 3.50 4.30
CA LYS A 92 -4.48 3.14 3.70
C LYS A 92 -4.22 3.79 2.34
N GLY A 93 -4.75 4.99 2.13
CA GLY A 93 -4.63 5.72 0.86
C GLY A 93 -5.49 5.16 -0.27
N ILE A 94 -6.42 4.26 0.01
CA ILE A 94 -7.34 3.73 -0.99
C ILE A 94 -8.39 4.79 -1.31
N ASP A 95 -8.33 5.37 -2.51
CA ASP A 95 -9.43 6.18 -3.03
C ASP A 95 -10.59 5.25 -3.40
N MET A 96 -11.60 5.21 -2.53
CA MET A 96 -12.80 4.41 -2.71
C MET A 96 -13.52 4.71 -4.02
N ASN A 97 -13.48 5.96 -4.51
CA ASN A 97 -14.09 6.31 -5.80
C ASN A 97 -13.34 5.67 -6.98
N SER A 98 -12.01 5.59 -6.91
CA SER A 98 -11.21 4.93 -7.94
C SER A 98 -11.48 3.43 -8.00
N ILE A 99 -11.65 2.78 -6.85
CA ILE A 99 -12.00 1.35 -6.77
C ILE A 99 -13.40 1.11 -7.32
N LEU A 100 -14.39 1.91 -6.91
CA LEU A 100 -15.78 1.74 -7.36
C LEU A 100 -15.89 1.82 -8.88
N LYS A 101 -15.15 2.73 -9.53
CA LYS A 101 -15.11 2.85 -11.01
C LYS A 101 -14.55 1.63 -11.74
N THR A 102 -13.88 0.70 -11.04
CA THR A 102 -13.39 -0.55 -11.63
C THR A 102 -14.52 -1.56 -11.85
N PHE A 103 -15.64 -1.40 -11.15
CA PHE A 103 -16.80 -2.29 -11.22
C PHE A 103 -17.93 -1.70 -12.07
N PRO A 104 -18.81 -2.53 -12.68
CA PRO A 104 -20.06 -2.07 -13.30
C PRO A 104 -20.99 -1.36 -12.30
N GLU A 105 -21.83 -0.45 -12.78
CA GLU A 105 -22.73 0.37 -11.94
C GLU A 105 -23.64 -0.44 -11.02
N CYS A 106 -24.10 -1.62 -11.44
CA CYS A 106 -24.90 -2.50 -10.60
C CYS A 106 -24.14 -2.95 -9.33
N ILE A 107 -22.86 -3.32 -9.48
CA ILE A 107 -22.01 -3.75 -8.37
C ILE A 107 -21.62 -2.55 -7.50
N GLN A 108 -21.40 -1.38 -8.12
CA GLN A 108 -21.14 -0.15 -7.37
C GLN A 108 -22.31 0.18 -6.45
N ALA A 109 -23.54 0.07 -6.93
CA ALA A 109 -24.75 0.34 -6.15
C ALA A 109 -24.85 -0.58 -4.93
N ASP A 110 -24.57 -1.87 -5.10
CA ASP A 110 -24.59 -2.86 -4.02
C ASP A 110 -23.49 -2.58 -2.98
N ILE A 111 -22.27 -2.22 -3.42
CA ILE A 111 -21.18 -1.84 -2.52
C ILE A 111 -21.53 -0.57 -1.75
N CYS A 112 -22.02 0.47 -2.42
CA CYS A 112 -22.43 1.72 -1.78
C CYS A 112 -23.58 1.49 -0.79
N LEU A 113 -24.55 0.63 -1.12
CA LEU A 113 -25.64 0.26 -0.23
C LEU A 113 -25.10 -0.44 1.02
N HIS A 114 -24.14 -1.35 0.85
CA HIS A 114 -23.51 -2.05 1.97
C HIS A 114 -22.74 -1.11 2.90
N LEU A 115 -21.94 -0.20 2.33
CA LEU A 115 -21.14 0.76 3.08
C LEU A 115 -22.01 1.76 3.86
N ASN A 116 -23.12 2.21 3.27
CA ASN A 116 -24.03 3.17 3.89
C ASN A 116 -25.16 2.51 4.69
N ARG A 117 -25.14 1.18 4.85
CA ARG A 117 -26.25 0.43 5.45
C ARG A 117 -26.58 0.87 6.88
N GLU A 118 -25.56 1.14 7.69
CA GLU A 118 -25.77 1.65 9.05
C GLU A 118 -26.40 3.04 9.04
N LEU A 119 -25.99 3.93 8.14
CA LEU A 119 -26.56 5.28 8.03
C LEU A 119 -28.01 5.25 7.54
N LEU A 120 -28.29 4.40 6.55
CA LEU A 120 -29.62 4.24 5.97
C LEU A 120 -30.60 3.61 6.98
N ASN A 121 -30.18 2.58 7.73
CA ASN A 121 -31.03 1.91 8.71
C ASN A 121 -31.27 2.75 9.97
N ASN A 122 -30.34 3.62 10.35
CA ASN A 122 -30.46 4.46 11.55
C ASN A 122 -31.25 5.76 11.30
N CYS A 123 -31.64 6.04 10.06
CA CYS A 123 -32.36 7.26 9.71
C CYS A 123 -33.86 6.95 9.50
N PRO A 124 -34.76 7.52 10.31
CA PRO A 124 -36.20 7.23 10.24
C PRO A 124 -36.84 7.70 8.92
N VAL A 125 -36.15 8.54 8.13
CA VAL A 125 -36.61 9.01 6.81
C VAL A 125 -36.53 7.91 5.74
N PHE A 126 -35.70 6.89 5.94
CA PHE A 126 -35.45 5.83 4.95
C PHE A 126 -36.05 4.48 5.33
N GLU A 127 -36.81 4.39 6.44
CA GLU A 127 -37.36 3.13 6.96
C GLU A 127 -38.35 2.47 6.01
N ASP A 128 -39.16 3.27 5.30
CA ASP A 128 -40.14 2.81 4.30
C ASP A 128 -39.66 2.96 2.84
N ALA A 129 -38.37 3.24 2.62
CA ALA A 129 -37.85 3.48 1.27
C ALA A 129 -37.65 2.16 0.50
N ASP A 130 -38.06 2.14 -0.77
CA ASP A 130 -37.87 1.00 -1.66
C ASP A 130 -36.38 0.68 -1.89
N GLU A 131 -36.04 -0.60 -2.05
CA GLU A 131 -34.64 -1.04 -2.19
C GLU A 131 -33.96 -0.42 -3.43
N ILE A 132 -34.72 -0.19 -4.50
CA ILE A 132 -34.22 0.47 -5.71
C ILE A 132 -33.90 1.94 -5.43
N CYS A 133 -34.73 2.61 -4.63
CA CYS A 133 -34.50 3.98 -4.20
C CYS A 133 -33.26 4.07 -3.31
N LEU A 134 -33.11 3.17 -2.34
CA LEU A 134 -31.94 3.10 -1.46
C LEU A 134 -30.64 2.87 -2.24
N ARG A 135 -30.65 2.02 -3.27
CA ARG A 135 -29.49 1.81 -4.15
C ARG A 135 -29.12 3.07 -4.93
N ALA A 136 -30.10 3.76 -5.51
CA ALA A 136 -29.85 5.01 -6.23
C ALA A 136 -29.34 6.11 -5.29
N LEU A 137 -29.85 6.19 -4.07
CA LEU A 137 -29.45 7.16 -3.05
C LEU A 137 -28.06 6.85 -2.50
N ALA A 138 -27.73 5.56 -2.32
CA ALA A 138 -26.41 5.10 -1.92
C ALA A 138 -25.30 5.51 -2.91
N LEU A 139 -25.58 5.52 -4.22
CA LEU A 139 -24.65 6.00 -5.24
C LEU A 139 -24.40 7.52 -5.16
N LEU A 140 -25.34 8.29 -4.61
CA LEU A 140 -25.24 9.74 -4.46
C LEU A 140 -24.52 10.16 -3.17
N PHE A 141 -24.41 9.26 -2.19
CA PHE A 141 -23.73 9.55 -0.93
C PHE A 141 -22.22 9.67 -1.14
N LYS A 142 -21.66 10.80 -0.70
CA LYS A 142 -20.23 10.98 -0.52
C LYS A 142 -19.92 10.97 0.97
N SER A 143 -19.29 9.89 1.44
CA SER A 143 -18.79 9.83 2.80
C SER A 143 -17.55 10.71 2.93
N THR A 144 -17.67 11.86 3.60
CA THR A 144 -16.55 12.73 3.96
C THR A 144 -16.20 12.52 5.43
N HIS A 145 -14.98 12.08 5.71
CA HIS A 145 -14.49 11.96 7.08
C HIS A 145 -13.88 13.29 7.51
N ILE A 146 -14.31 13.83 8.66
CA ILE A 146 -13.86 15.13 9.13
C ILE A 146 -13.17 14.95 10.49
N PRO A 147 -11.98 15.53 10.69
CA PRO A 147 -11.28 15.46 11.98
C PRO A 147 -12.07 16.20 13.08
N PRO A 148 -11.93 15.77 14.35
CA PRO A 148 -12.58 16.44 15.47
C PRO A 148 -12.04 17.88 15.61
N GLY A 149 -12.92 18.87 15.40
CA GLY A 149 -12.60 20.31 15.56
C GLY A 149 -12.73 21.16 14.30
N ASP A 150 -13.14 20.58 13.17
CA ASP A 150 -13.50 21.33 11.96
C ASP A 150 -15.00 21.61 11.90
N THR A 151 -15.35 22.87 11.58
CA THR A 151 -16.73 23.33 11.41
C THR A 151 -17.27 22.87 10.06
N LEU A 152 -18.26 21.96 10.10
CA LEU A 152 -18.96 21.43 8.94
C LEU A 152 -19.72 22.49 8.12
N ILE A 153 -20.20 23.54 8.79
CA ILE A 153 -20.99 24.60 8.18
C ILE A 153 -20.47 25.91 8.75
N HIS A 154 -19.88 26.74 7.89
CA HIS A 154 -19.65 28.15 8.21
C HIS A 154 -20.93 28.90 7.91
N GLN A 155 -21.45 29.58 8.93
CA GLN A 155 -22.66 30.40 8.85
C GLN A 155 -22.38 31.76 8.20
#